data_AF-A0AAX3WPV9-F1
#
_entry.id   AF-A0AAX3WPV9-F1
#
_cell.length_a   1.000
_cell.length_b   1.000
_cell.length_c   1.000
_cell.angle_alpha   90.00
_cell.angle_beta   90.00
_cell.angle_gamma   90.00
#
_symmetry.space_group_name_H-M   'P 1'
#
loop_
_entity.id
_entity.type
_entity.pdbx_description
1 polymer ?
#
loop_
_entity_poly.entity_id
_entity_poly.type
_entity_poly.pdbx_seq_one_letter_code
_entity_poly.pdbx_strand_id
1 'polypeptide(L)'
;MLALDPSIEKISEQAARSQLRYGYHKPQDYGGIQQSRQVNRWGQAQPRFILNDAGSLVQVLFAEQANVGVAVNDAAEAGAPVSSRETVLRKLKAIFHRVLPTRRLTTTADDITVTAEDAMGATGAPYSITQLSDGEKAVFYMIGQVLVADPGSVFIMDEPEIHVHRSILGRLWDELETARPDCAFLLITHDLEFAASRAGRKYVVRSYSPETGWIIEDVPEAEDFSEEVVTLILGSRKPVLFVEGEQGSLDIAFYRACYPGWTVIPRGGCGSVIHSVATMRRNAAFTRITCAGLVDADARDTSDLTYLASVGVSVLPVAEIENLLLLPTVSRTILAKNDYTGAELEAKLAEVKAAVFADAKVPKNVNEVVLGYCRRRIDQMLKRIDFSAEKSVGDLATSYATQTGALNVTAIAAAIEQIIAEAIADDDLPALLAIYDRKKPLLAIAARLRTGSVNEFTAWVTRAVQSKDDDRLRMAIEAVLPTPSAA
;
A
#
# COMPACT_ATOMS: atom_id res chain seq x y z
N MET A 1 -25.36 -11.77 -5.87
CA MET A 1 -26.01 -12.34 -4.67
C MET A 1 -26.06 -13.84 -4.85
N LEU A 2 -25.24 -14.60 -4.13
CA LEU A 2 -25.25 -16.07 -4.15
C LEU A 2 -26.52 -16.55 -3.44
N ALA A 3 -27.35 -17.36 -4.11
CA ALA A 3 -28.55 -17.93 -3.50
C ALA A 3 -28.21 -19.33 -2.98
N LEU A 4 -28.12 -19.47 -1.66
CA LEU A 4 -28.08 -20.75 -0.98
C LEU A 4 -29.51 -21.06 -0.53
N ASP A 5 -30.17 -22.05 -1.12
CA ASP A 5 -31.50 -22.49 -0.73
C ASP A 5 -31.43 -23.94 -0.23
N PRO A 6 -31.79 -24.22 1.03
CA PRO A 6 -31.79 -25.59 1.56
C PRO A 6 -33.01 -26.42 1.10
N SER A 7 -34.00 -25.82 0.43
CA SER A 7 -35.25 -26.49 0.01
C SER A 7 -35.18 -27.20 -1.35
N ILE A 8 -33.98 -27.35 -1.92
CA ILE A 8 -33.78 -27.91 -3.27
C ILE A 8 -34.13 -29.41 -3.31
N GLU A 9 -34.83 -29.84 -4.36
CA GLU A 9 -35.19 -31.24 -4.60
C GLU A 9 -33.97 -32.18 -4.59
N LYS A 10 -34.15 -33.39 -4.02
CA LYS A 10 -33.09 -34.39 -3.91
C LYS A 10 -32.86 -35.08 -5.25
N ILE A 11 -31.62 -35.04 -5.73
CA ILE A 11 -31.16 -35.77 -6.92
C ILE A 11 -29.97 -36.67 -6.55
N SER A 12 -29.66 -37.66 -7.38
CA SER A 12 -28.53 -38.57 -7.11
C SER A 12 -27.19 -37.82 -7.10
N GLU A 13 -26.17 -38.33 -6.39
CA GLU A 13 -24.84 -37.71 -6.33
C GLU A 13 -24.26 -37.49 -7.73
N GLN A 14 -24.39 -38.47 -8.61
CA GLN A 14 -23.92 -38.37 -10.00
C GLN A 14 -24.67 -37.27 -10.79
N ALA A 15 -25.98 -37.14 -10.57
CA ALA A 15 -26.79 -36.08 -11.17
C ALA A 15 -26.39 -34.71 -10.62
N ALA A 16 -26.18 -34.58 -9.31
CA ALA A 16 -25.74 -33.35 -8.65
C ALA A 16 -24.37 -32.90 -9.16
N ARG A 17 -23.41 -33.83 -9.27
CA ARG A 17 -22.07 -33.56 -9.84
C ARG A 17 -22.16 -33.13 -11.30
N SER A 18 -23.01 -33.80 -12.09
CA SER A 18 -23.23 -33.45 -13.50
C SER A 18 -23.87 -32.07 -13.64
N GLN A 19 -24.86 -31.75 -12.81
CA GLN A 19 -25.50 -30.44 -12.79
C GLN A 19 -24.51 -29.34 -12.39
N LEU A 20 -23.74 -29.54 -11.32
CA LEU A 20 -22.72 -28.59 -10.87
C LEU A 20 -21.65 -28.35 -11.96
N ARG A 21 -21.26 -29.37 -12.72
CA ARG A 21 -20.19 -29.23 -13.71
C ARG A 21 -20.66 -28.72 -15.07
N TYR A 22 -21.85 -29.15 -15.48
CA TYR A 22 -22.33 -28.99 -16.86
C TYR A 22 -23.59 -28.13 -16.96
N GLY A 23 -24.14 -27.66 -15.84
CA GLY A 23 -25.40 -26.91 -15.78
C GLY A 23 -26.65 -27.80 -15.92
N TYR A 24 -26.48 -29.11 -16.18
CA TYR A 24 -27.59 -30.04 -16.33
C TYR A 24 -27.19 -31.45 -15.90
N HIS A 25 -28.13 -32.19 -15.29
CA HIS A 25 -27.85 -33.49 -14.69
C HIS A 25 -27.62 -34.62 -15.72
N LYS A 26 -28.13 -34.49 -16.95
CA LYS A 26 -27.91 -35.41 -18.08
C LYS A 26 -27.53 -34.65 -19.35
N PRO A 27 -26.26 -34.25 -19.51
CA PRO A 27 -25.83 -33.45 -20.65
C PRO A 27 -26.11 -34.08 -22.01
N GLN A 28 -26.16 -35.42 -22.10
CA GLN A 28 -26.48 -36.14 -23.34
C GLN A 28 -27.87 -35.80 -23.88
N ASP A 29 -28.84 -35.57 -22.99
CA ASP A 29 -30.22 -35.20 -23.36
C ASP A 29 -30.29 -33.77 -23.92
N TYR A 30 -29.21 -32.99 -23.76
CA TYR A 30 -29.10 -31.60 -24.16
C TYR A 30 -28.01 -31.38 -25.22
N GLY A 31 -27.84 -32.33 -26.15
CA GLY A 31 -26.86 -32.20 -27.24
C GLY A 31 -25.39 -32.36 -26.80
N GLY A 32 -25.16 -32.92 -25.62
CA GLY A 32 -23.83 -33.23 -25.09
C GLY A 32 -23.28 -32.19 -24.11
N ILE A 33 -22.08 -32.49 -23.58
CA ILE A 33 -21.44 -31.71 -22.52
C ILE A 33 -21.21 -30.24 -22.92
N GLN A 34 -20.73 -29.99 -24.14
CA GLN A 34 -20.43 -28.63 -24.60
C GLN A 34 -21.69 -27.77 -24.69
N GLN A 35 -22.75 -28.29 -25.32
CA GLN A 35 -24.01 -27.59 -25.48
C GLN A 35 -24.68 -27.33 -24.12
N SER A 36 -24.67 -28.33 -23.23
CA SER A 36 -25.18 -28.16 -21.86
C SER A 36 -24.45 -27.04 -21.11
N ARG A 37 -23.12 -26.97 -21.20
CA ARG A 37 -22.35 -25.89 -20.56
C ARG A 37 -22.67 -24.53 -21.18
N GLN A 38 -22.68 -24.46 -22.51
CA GLN A 38 -22.94 -23.20 -23.21
C GLN A 38 -24.31 -22.62 -22.87
N VAL A 39 -25.34 -23.46 -22.81
CA VAL A 39 -26.72 -23.00 -22.62
C VAL A 39 -27.12 -22.99 -21.15
N ASN A 40 -27.03 -24.11 -20.45
CA ASN A 40 -27.56 -24.25 -19.10
C ASN A 40 -26.62 -23.68 -18.04
N ARG A 41 -25.30 -23.83 -18.22
CA ARG A 41 -24.32 -23.30 -17.25
C ARG A 41 -24.01 -21.83 -17.48
N TRP A 42 -23.84 -21.42 -18.73
CA TRP A 42 -23.33 -20.10 -19.10
C TRP A 42 -24.35 -19.21 -19.82
N GLY A 43 -25.61 -19.63 -19.92
CA GLY A 43 -26.71 -18.81 -20.44
C GLY A 43 -26.48 -18.23 -21.84
N GLN A 44 -25.70 -18.90 -22.68
CA GLN A 44 -25.24 -18.43 -24.00
C GLN A 44 -24.52 -17.07 -23.98
N ALA A 45 -24.11 -16.59 -22.80
CA ALA A 45 -23.53 -15.27 -22.60
C ALA A 45 -22.13 -15.31 -21.96
N GLN A 46 -21.52 -16.51 -21.88
CA GLN A 46 -20.19 -16.82 -21.32
C GLN A 46 -19.70 -15.81 -20.27
N PRO A 47 -18.59 -15.04 -20.38
CA PRO A 47 -18.02 -14.36 -19.21
C PRO A 47 -18.95 -13.32 -18.57
N ARG A 48 -20.08 -12.97 -19.22
CA ARG A 48 -21.08 -12.03 -18.71
C ARG A 48 -22.24 -12.69 -17.96
N PHE A 49 -22.35 -14.02 -18.00
CA PHE A 49 -23.43 -14.74 -17.32
C PHE A 49 -23.12 -14.91 -15.84
N ILE A 50 -23.99 -14.38 -14.98
CA ILE A 50 -23.88 -14.56 -13.53
C ILE A 50 -24.25 -16.01 -13.20
N LEU A 51 -23.24 -16.80 -12.85
CA LEU A 51 -23.43 -18.18 -12.45
C LEU A 51 -23.99 -18.26 -11.02
N ASN A 52 -25.06 -19.03 -10.83
CA ASN A 52 -25.64 -19.33 -9.53
C ASN A 52 -25.82 -20.84 -9.36
N ASP A 53 -24.74 -21.53 -8.99
CA ASP A 53 -24.70 -22.99 -8.81
C ASP A 53 -24.41 -23.41 -7.37
N ALA A 54 -24.49 -22.48 -6.42
CA ALA A 54 -24.27 -22.74 -4.99
C ALA A 54 -25.26 -23.79 -4.44
N GLY A 55 -26.51 -23.79 -4.91
CA GLY A 55 -27.47 -24.84 -4.60
C GLY A 55 -27.05 -26.22 -5.10
N SER A 56 -26.53 -26.31 -6.32
CA SER A 56 -26.00 -27.57 -6.88
C SER A 56 -24.77 -28.07 -6.12
N LEU A 57 -23.94 -27.17 -5.60
CA LEU A 57 -22.83 -27.53 -4.71
C LEU A 57 -23.34 -28.17 -3.42
N VAL A 58 -24.32 -27.55 -2.76
CA VAL A 58 -24.93 -28.08 -1.52
C VAL A 58 -25.56 -29.46 -1.76
N GLN A 59 -26.22 -29.67 -2.90
CA GLN A 59 -26.74 -30.98 -3.29
C GLN A 59 -25.63 -32.05 -3.39
N VAL A 60 -24.48 -31.72 -3.99
CA VAL A 60 -23.34 -32.66 -4.06
C VAL A 60 -22.85 -33.02 -2.65
N LEU A 61 -22.72 -32.03 -1.77
CA LEU A 61 -22.23 -32.23 -0.40
C LEU A 61 -23.16 -33.16 0.40
N PHE A 62 -24.48 -32.95 0.34
CA PHE A 62 -25.44 -33.79 1.04
C PHE A 62 -25.57 -35.18 0.42
N ALA A 63 -25.57 -35.30 -0.92
CA ALA A 63 -25.68 -36.59 -1.59
C ALA A 63 -24.45 -37.48 -1.30
N GLU A 64 -23.23 -36.91 -1.32
CA GLU A 64 -22.02 -37.64 -0.95
C GLU A 64 -22.04 -38.05 0.52
N GLN A 65 -22.43 -37.15 1.43
CA GLN A 65 -22.55 -37.48 2.84
C GLN A 65 -23.56 -38.62 3.09
N ALA A 66 -24.71 -38.61 2.41
CA ALA A 66 -25.71 -39.66 2.53
C ALA A 66 -25.20 -41.01 2.03
N ASN A 67 -24.55 -41.05 0.86
CA ASN A 67 -23.96 -42.26 0.31
C ASN A 67 -22.86 -42.84 1.22
N VAL A 68 -22.00 -41.99 1.76
CA VAL A 68 -20.99 -42.42 2.74
C VAL A 68 -21.64 -42.94 4.02
N GLY A 69 -22.70 -42.29 4.50
CA GLY A 69 -23.46 -42.74 5.67
C GLY A 69 -24.05 -44.14 5.49
N VAL A 70 -24.69 -44.40 4.35
CA VAL A 70 -25.23 -45.73 4.01
C VAL A 70 -24.12 -46.77 3.93
N ALA A 71 -23.02 -46.47 3.22
CA ALA A 71 -21.90 -47.40 3.09
C ALA A 71 -21.25 -47.74 4.44
N VAL A 72 -21.17 -46.77 5.36
CA VAL A 72 -20.67 -46.98 6.72
C VAL A 72 -21.63 -47.88 7.52
N ASN A 73 -22.95 -47.67 7.39
CA ASN A 73 -23.95 -48.51 8.06
C ASN A 73 -23.91 -49.95 7.55
N ASP A 74 -23.89 -50.14 6.23
CA ASP A 74 -23.82 -51.47 5.60
C ASP A 74 -22.53 -52.21 6.00
N ALA A 75 -21.40 -51.50 6.06
CA ALA A 75 -20.13 -52.08 6.51
C ALA A 75 -20.18 -52.49 7.99
N ALA A 76 -20.82 -51.68 8.84
CA ALA A 76 -20.99 -51.99 10.25
C ALA A 76 -21.88 -53.23 10.46
N GLU A 77 -23.00 -53.32 9.72
CA GLU A 77 -23.89 -54.49 9.74
C GLU A 77 -23.19 -55.76 9.23
N ALA A 78 -22.34 -55.64 8.22
CA ALA A 78 -21.55 -56.76 7.68
C ALA A 78 -20.36 -57.17 8.56
N GLY A 79 -20.11 -56.49 9.70
CA GLY A 79 -18.95 -56.73 10.56
C GLY A 79 -17.61 -56.38 9.90
N ALA A 80 -17.63 -55.58 8.83
CA ALA A 80 -16.43 -55.12 8.15
C ALA A 80 -15.77 -53.96 8.95
N PRO A 81 -14.44 -53.76 8.82
CA PRO A 81 -13.79 -52.62 9.45
C PRO A 81 -14.38 -51.31 8.93
N VAL A 82 -15.02 -50.56 9.82
CA VAL A 82 -15.52 -49.22 9.50
C VAL A 82 -14.33 -48.27 9.43
N SER A 83 -13.80 -48.04 8.23
CA SER A 83 -12.85 -46.95 8.02
C SER A 83 -13.59 -45.62 8.22
N SER A 84 -13.03 -44.67 8.99
CA SER A 84 -13.59 -43.32 9.08
C SER A 84 -13.41 -42.62 7.73
N ARG A 85 -14.29 -42.89 6.77
CA ARG A 85 -14.25 -42.26 5.47
C ARG A 85 -14.72 -40.83 5.64
N GLU A 86 -13.76 -39.91 5.55
CA GLU A 86 -14.02 -38.49 5.73
C GLU A 86 -14.81 -37.95 4.54
N THR A 87 -16.04 -37.47 4.80
CA THR A 87 -16.91 -36.86 3.78
C THR A 87 -16.37 -35.52 3.32
N VAL A 88 -16.78 -35.10 2.12
CA VAL A 88 -16.41 -33.79 1.58
C VAL A 88 -16.93 -32.68 2.49
N LEU A 89 -18.15 -32.81 3.00
CA LEU A 89 -18.75 -31.82 3.91
C LEU A 89 -17.97 -31.71 5.23
N ARG A 90 -17.40 -32.82 5.74
CA ARG A 90 -16.56 -32.79 6.94
C ARG A 90 -15.23 -32.09 6.69
N LYS A 91 -14.58 -32.32 5.54
CA LYS A 91 -13.37 -31.57 5.13
C LYS A 91 -13.65 -30.09 4.99
N LEU A 92 -14.76 -29.75 4.33
CA LEU A 92 -15.21 -28.36 4.16
C LEU A 92 -15.37 -27.69 5.52
N LYS A 93 -16.09 -28.33 6.44
CA LYS A 93 -16.30 -27.83 7.80
C LYS A 93 -14.98 -27.59 8.52
N ALA A 94 -14.03 -28.53 8.42
CA ALA A 94 -12.72 -28.40 9.05
C ALA A 94 -11.92 -27.20 8.50
N ILE A 95 -11.88 -27.02 7.17
CA ILE A 95 -11.23 -25.87 6.53
C ILE A 95 -11.94 -24.57 6.93
N PHE A 96 -13.27 -24.55 6.84
CA PHE A 96 -14.08 -23.37 7.18
C PHE A 96 -13.84 -22.89 8.61
N HIS A 97 -13.74 -23.82 9.58
CA HIS A 97 -13.44 -23.47 10.97
C HIS A 97 -12.03 -22.91 11.17
N ARG A 98 -11.03 -23.35 10.39
CA ARG A 98 -9.66 -22.79 10.44
C ARG A 98 -9.59 -21.40 9.82
N VAL A 99 -10.35 -21.16 8.74
CA VAL A 99 -10.43 -19.86 8.07
C VAL A 99 -11.25 -18.86 8.91
N LEU A 100 -12.39 -19.29 9.47
CA LEU A 100 -13.35 -18.47 10.22
C LEU A 100 -13.55 -19.04 11.63
N PRO A 101 -12.63 -18.75 12.58
CA PRO A 101 -12.65 -19.38 13.91
C PRO A 101 -13.86 -18.97 14.76
N THR A 102 -14.51 -17.84 14.48
CA THR A 102 -15.68 -17.32 15.19
C THR A 102 -17.01 -17.87 14.69
N ARG A 103 -16.98 -18.83 13.75
CA ARG A 103 -18.17 -19.46 13.17
C ARG A 103 -18.04 -20.97 13.26
N ARG A 104 -19.08 -21.63 13.79
CA ARG A 104 -19.19 -23.08 13.81
C ARG A 104 -20.34 -23.55 12.94
N LEU A 105 -19.98 -24.21 11.85
CA LEU A 105 -20.92 -25.02 11.08
C LEU A 105 -21.31 -26.30 11.84
N THR A 106 -22.61 -26.54 11.95
CA THR A 106 -23.20 -27.79 12.41
C THR A 106 -24.03 -28.39 11.28
N THR A 107 -23.82 -29.66 10.99
CA THR A 107 -24.37 -30.33 9.81
C THR A 107 -25.19 -31.54 10.25
N THR A 108 -26.42 -31.63 9.76
CA THR A 108 -27.23 -32.85 9.83
C THR A 108 -27.16 -33.59 8.49
N ALA A 109 -28.03 -34.58 8.27
CA ALA A 109 -28.14 -35.27 6.99
C ALA A 109 -28.64 -34.35 5.86
N ASP A 110 -29.36 -33.28 6.19
CA ASP A 110 -30.13 -32.46 5.25
C ASP A 110 -30.09 -30.96 5.52
N ASP A 111 -29.42 -30.49 6.57
CA ASP A 111 -29.33 -29.07 6.90
C ASP A 111 -27.92 -28.66 7.39
N ILE A 112 -27.59 -27.38 7.19
CA ILE A 112 -26.38 -26.73 7.68
C ILE A 112 -26.76 -25.48 8.48
N THR A 113 -26.50 -25.53 9.78
CA THR A 113 -26.70 -24.41 10.71
C THR A 113 -25.37 -23.82 11.14
N VAL A 114 -25.39 -22.56 11.54
CA VAL A 114 -24.22 -21.81 11.99
C VAL A 114 -24.47 -21.29 13.40
N THR A 115 -23.49 -21.45 14.29
CA THR A 115 -23.43 -20.71 15.55
C THR A 115 -22.25 -19.74 15.53
N ALA A 116 -22.47 -18.54 16.05
CA ALA A 116 -21.39 -17.58 16.29
C ALA A 116 -20.75 -17.87 17.64
N GLU A 117 -19.42 -17.89 17.69
CA GLU A 117 -18.63 -17.97 18.92
C GLU A 117 -17.91 -16.65 19.15
N ASP A 118 -18.03 -16.10 20.35
CA ASP A 118 -17.25 -14.94 20.77
C ASP A 118 -15.87 -15.34 21.32
N ALA A 119 -15.02 -14.33 21.58
CA ALA A 119 -13.67 -14.54 22.10
C ALA A 119 -13.63 -15.17 23.51
N MET A 120 -14.75 -15.20 24.22
CA MET A 120 -14.90 -15.82 25.54
C MET A 120 -15.52 -17.22 25.47
N GLY A 121 -15.78 -17.74 24.27
CA GLY A 121 -16.35 -19.06 24.03
C GLY A 121 -17.86 -19.14 24.23
N ALA A 122 -18.56 -18.01 24.37
CA ALA A 122 -20.01 -18.00 24.42
C ALA A 122 -20.58 -18.23 23.01
N THR A 123 -21.41 -19.26 22.87
CA THR A 123 -22.12 -19.59 21.64
C THR A 123 -23.44 -18.84 21.56
N GLY A 124 -23.64 -18.08 20.48
CA GLY A 124 -24.93 -17.49 20.13
C GLY A 124 -25.96 -18.53 19.66
N ALA A 125 -27.20 -18.07 19.44
CA ALA A 125 -28.25 -18.92 18.89
C ALA A 125 -27.90 -19.44 17.48
N PRO A 126 -28.26 -20.70 17.15
CA PRO A 126 -28.04 -21.24 15.81
C PRO A 126 -28.93 -20.55 14.79
N TYR A 127 -28.38 -20.30 13.60
CA TYR A 127 -29.06 -19.65 12.49
C TYR A 127 -28.71 -20.33 11.16
N SER A 128 -29.48 -20.03 10.10
CA SER A 128 -29.31 -20.68 8.80
C SER A 128 -28.04 -20.20 8.09
N ILE A 129 -27.34 -21.08 7.37
CA ILE A 129 -26.19 -20.71 6.52
C ILE A 129 -26.51 -19.59 5.52
N THR A 130 -27.80 -19.44 5.14
CA THR A 130 -28.29 -18.38 4.26
C THR A 130 -28.15 -16.97 4.85
N GLN A 131 -27.99 -16.85 6.17
CA GLN A 131 -27.87 -15.58 6.89
C GLN A 131 -26.40 -15.18 7.13
N LEU A 132 -25.44 -15.97 6.65
CA LEU A 132 -24.03 -15.57 6.62
C LEU A 132 -23.83 -14.28 5.80
N SER A 133 -22.80 -13.51 6.14
CA SER A 133 -22.36 -12.38 5.33
C SER A 133 -21.91 -12.85 3.95
N ASP A 134 -21.89 -11.94 2.96
CA ASP A 134 -21.50 -12.29 1.59
C ASP A 134 -20.08 -12.87 1.52
N GLY A 135 -19.15 -12.37 2.35
CA GLY A 135 -17.80 -12.91 2.44
C GLY A 135 -17.74 -14.31 3.05
N GLU A 136 -18.49 -14.58 4.12
CA GLU A 136 -18.56 -15.92 4.73
C GLU A 136 -19.21 -16.94 3.78
N LYS A 137 -20.22 -16.51 3.01
CA LYS A 137 -20.82 -17.33 1.93
C LYS A 137 -19.82 -17.61 0.83
N ALA A 138 -19.04 -16.62 0.40
CA ALA A 138 -18.00 -16.78 -0.59
C ALA A 138 -16.93 -17.78 -0.12
N VAL A 139 -16.50 -17.70 1.14
CA VAL A 139 -15.56 -18.67 1.75
C VAL A 139 -16.12 -20.09 1.71
N PHE A 140 -17.36 -20.29 2.19
CA PHE A 140 -18.01 -21.61 2.14
C PHE A 140 -18.06 -22.17 0.72
N TYR A 141 -18.50 -21.33 -0.23
CA TYR A 141 -18.66 -21.70 -1.62
C TYR A 141 -17.32 -22.06 -2.28
N MET A 142 -16.26 -21.27 -2.07
CA MET A 142 -14.93 -21.54 -2.63
C MET A 142 -14.34 -22.86 -2.11
N ILE A 143 -14.43 -23.10 -0.79
CA ILE A 143 -13.95 -24.36 -0.21
C ILE A 143 -14.71 -25.54 -0.82
N GLY A 144 -16.04 -25.44 -0.91
CA GLY A 144 -16.84 -26.50 -1.52
C GLY A 144 -16.48 -26.77 -2.98
N GLN A 145 -16.37 -25.72 -3.81
CA GLN A 145 -15.99 -25.87 -5.22
C GLN A 145 -14.62 -26.55 -5.40
N VAL A 146 -13.64 -26.19 -4.56
CA VAL A 146 -12.30 -26.79 -4.63
C VAL A 146 -12.32 -28.26 -4.23
N LEU A 147 -13.06 -28.62 -3.19
CA LEU A 147 -13.11 -30.00 -2.71
C LEU A 147 -13.90 -30.95 -3.61
N VAL A 148 -14.93 -30.47 -4.32
CA VAL A 148 -15.75 -31.32 -5.21
C VAL A 148 -15.19 -31.48 -6.63
N ALA A 149 -14.20 -30.67 -7.01
CA ALA A 149 -13.61 -30.73 -8.34
C ALA A 149 -12.91 -32.07 -8.62
N ASP A 150 -12.85 -32.46 -9.89
CA ASP A 150 -12.16 -33.67 -10.31
C ASP A 150 -10.64 -33.60 -10.06
N PRO A 151 -9.96 -34.74 -9.94
CA PRO A 151 -8.49 -34.80 -9.88
C PRO A 151 -7.81 -34.10 -11.05
N GLY A 152 -6.71 -33.40 -10.80
CA GLY A 152 -5.94 -32.72 -11.86
C GLY A 152 -6.65 -31.52 -12.49
N SER A 153 -7.61 -30.92 -11.79
CA SER A 153 -8.30 -29.72 -12.25
C SER A 153 -7.42 -28.47 -12.15
N VAL A 154 -7.70 -27.47 -12.99
CA VAL A 154 -7.10 -26.14 -12.90
C VAL A 154 -8.16 -25.16 -12.42
N PHE A 155 -7.89 -24.47 -11.31
CA PHE A 155 -8.72 -23.39 -10.82
C PHE A 155 -8.17 -22.07 -11.36
N ILE A 156 -9.03 -21.28 -12.01
CA ILE A 156 -8.71 -19.92 -12.45
C ILE A 156 -9.60 -18.99 -11.63
N MET A 157 -9.00 -18.18 -10.77
CA MET A 157 -9.72 -17.17 -10.00
C MET A 157 -9.27 -15.78 -10.40
N ASP A 158 -10.24 -14.98 -10.79
CA ASP A 158 -10.10 -13.56 -11.06
C ASP A 158 -10.60 -12.78 -9.85
N GLU A 159 -9.72 -11.92 -9.32
CA GLU A 159 -9.94 -11.08 -8.12
C GLU A 159 -10.37 -11.89 -6.88
N PRO A 160 -9.54 -12.83 -6.40
CA PRO A 160 -9.84 -13.69 -5.24
C PRO A 160 -10.13 -12.92 -3.93
N GLU A 161 -9.72 -11.65 -3.86
CA GLU A 161 -9.99 -10.71 -2.76
C GLU A 161 -11.43 -10.18 -2.73
N ILE A 162 -12.18 -10.29 -3.83
CA ILE A 162 -13.54 -9.74 -3.91
C ILE A 162 -14.46 -10.42 -2.89
N HIS A 163 -15.09 -9.58 -2.04
CA HIS A 163 -15.96 -9.98 -0.92
C HIS A 163 -15.28 -10.72 0.23
N VAL A 164 -13.97 -11.00 0.17
CA VAL A 164 -13.23 -11.70 1.22
C VAL A 164 -12.35 -10.71 1.97
N HIS A 165 -12.43 -10.70 3.30
CA HIS A 165 -11.59 -9.79 4.08
C HIS A 165 -10.11 -10.18 3.96
N ARG A 166 -9.23 -9.19 3.73
CA ARG A 166 -7.79 -9.42 3.48
C ARG A 166 -7.10 -10.26 4.56
N SER A 167 -7.52 -10.13 5.82
CA SER A 167 -6.94 -10.90 6.94
C SER A 167 -7.18 -12.41 6.89
N ILE A 168 -8.17 -12.88 6.11
CA ILE A 168 -8.46 -14.32 5.95
C ILE A 168 -8.06 -14.85 4.58
N LEU A 169 -7.78 -13.97 3.61
CA LEU A 169 -7.50 -14.34 2.22
C LEU A 169 -6.30 -15.29 2.11
N GLY A 170 -5.15 -14.92 2.68
CA GLY A 170 -3.94 -15.77 2.65
C GLY A 170 -4.19 -17.16 3.26
N ARG A 171 -4.79 -17.20 4.46
CA ARG A 171 -5.11 -18.44 5.15
C ARG A 171 -6.08 -19.32 4.36
N LEU A 172 -7.10 -18.72 3.73
CA LEU A 172 -8.03 -19.47 2.89
C LEU A 172 -7.27 -20.18 1.76
N TRP A 173 -6.44 -19.46 1.02
CA TRP A 173 -5.71 -20.03 -0.11
C TRP A 173 -4.68 -21.09 0.32
N ASP A 174 -3.99 -20.88 1.44
CA ASP A 174 -3.09 -21.90 2.02
C ASP A 174 -3.83 -23.22 2.29
N GLU A 175 -5.04 -23.14 2.86
CA GLU A 175 -5.86 -24.31 3.16
C GLU A 175 -6.41 -24.98 1.89
N LEU A 176 -6.78 -24.21 0.87
CA LEU A 176 -7.28 -24.74 -0.41
C LEU A 176 -6.17 -25.46 -1.19
N GLU A 177 -4.98 -24.86 -1.28
CA GLU A 177 -3.80 -25.45 -1.93
C GLU A 177 -3.38 -26.74 -1.21
N THR A 178 -3.36 -26.72 0.12
CA THR A 178 -3.04 -27.91 0.94
C THR A 178 -4.09 -29.02 0.79
N ALA A 179 -5.37 -28.66 0.65
CA ALA A 179 -6.45 -29.63 0.51
C ALA A 179 -6.44 -30.35 -0.85
N ARG A 180 -5.86 -29.74 -1.90
CA ARG A 180 -5.84 -30.25 -3.28
C ARG A 180 -4.46 -30.08 -3.93
N PRO A 181 -3.42 -30.78 -3.44
CA PRO A 181 -2.08 -30.72 -4.03
C PRO A 181 -2.03 -31.34 -5.43
N ASP A 182 -3.07 -32.07 -5.85
CA ASP A 182 -3.22 -32.65 -7.19
C ASP A 182 -3.73 -31.64 -8.24
N CYS A 183 -4.17 -30.45 -7.82
CA CYS A 183 -4.70 -29.41 -8.70
C CYS A 183 -3.71 -28.26 -8.90
N ALA A 184 -3.94 -27.47 -9.96
CA ALA A 184 -3.22 -26.22 -10.18
C ALA A 184 -4.12 -25.00 -9.93
N PHE A 185 -3.53 -23.92 -9.41
CA PHE A 185 -4.20 -22.66 -9.12
C PHE A 185 -3.57 -21.53 -9.96
N LEU A 186 -4.41 -20.84 -10.74
CA LEU A 186 -4.07 -19.60 -11.43
C LEU A 186 -4.88 -18.47 -10.79
N LEU A 187 -4.18 -17.60 -10.05
CA LEU A 187 -4.78 -16.47 -9.34
C LEU A 187 -4.44 -15.19 -10.10
N ILE A 188 -5.46 -14.40 -10.41
CA ILE A 188 -5.35 -13.10 -11.06
C ILE A 188 -5.83 -12.08 -10.04
N THR A 189 -4.95 -11.18 -9.61
CA THR A 189 -5.21 -10.26 -8.48
C THR A 189 -4.48 -8.94 -8.69
N HIS A 190 -5.02 -7.87 -8.12
CA HIS A 190 -4.32 -6.59 -7.99
C HIS A 190 -3.68 -6.39 -6.61
N ASP A 191 -3.91 -7.30 -5.66
CA ASP A 191 -3.27 -7.29 -4.34
C ASP A 191 -1.85 -7.87 -4.42
N LEU A 192 -0.87 -6.98 -4.46
CA LEU A 192 0.56 -7.30 -4.50
C LEU A 192 1.04 -8.05 -3.26
N GLU A 193 0.51 -7.73 -2.08
CA GLU A 193 0.93 -8.39 -0.84
C GLU A 193 0.44 -9.83 -0.81
N PHE A 194 -0.80 -10.03 -1.24
CA PHE A 194 -1.35 -11.36 -1.44
C PHE A 194 -0.55 -12.13 -2.49
N ALA A 195 -0.30 -11.55 -3.68
CA ALA A 195 0.49 -12.20 -4.73
C ALA A 195 1.91 -12.54 -4.28
N ALA A 196 2.58 -11.66 -3.53
CA ALA A 196 3.92 -11.88 -2.98
C ALA A 196 3.95 -13.07 -2.03
N SER A 197 2.91 -13.20 -1.19
CA SER A 197 2.80 -14.27 -0.20
C SER A 197 2.63 -15.66 -0.80
N ARG A 198 2.24 -15.77 -2.08
CA ARG A 198 2.01 -17.06 -2.73
C ARG A 198 3.31 -17.68 -3.23
N ALA A 199 3.45 -18.98 -3.00
CA ALA A 199 4.48 -19.79 -3.63
C ALA A 199 4.08 -20.10 -5.08
N GLY A 200 4.99 -19.91 -6.02
CA GLY A 200 4.77 -20.19 -7.44
C GLY A 200 5.23 -19.08 -8.38
N ARG A 201 5.15 -19.39 -9.68
CA ARG A 201 5.53 -18.50 -10.78
C ARG A 201 4.60 -17.29 -10.81
N LYS A 202 5.20 -16.11 -10.85
CA LYS A 202 4.48 -14.83 -10.88
C LYS A 202 4.61 -14.22 -12.26
N TYR A 203 3.51 -13.63 -12.73
CA TYR A 203 3.47 -12.94 -14.01
C TYR A 203 2.81 -11.59 -13.84
N VAL A 204 3.29 -10.60 -14.59
CA VAL A 204 2.68 -9.28 -14.66
C VAL A 204 2.07 -9.06 -16.04
N VAL A 205 0.84 -8.59 -16.05
CA VAL A 205 0.17 -8.12 -17.27
C VAL A 205 0.57 -6.66 -17.49
N ARG A 206 1.53 -6.41 -18.38
CA ARG A 206 2.13 -5.09 -18.59
C ARG A 206 1.23 -4.15 -19.39
N SER A 207 0.57 -4.67 -20.42
CA SER A 207 -0.33 -3.88 -21.26
C SER A 207 -1.24 -4.74 -22.12
N TYR A 208 -2.28 -4.12 -22.65
CA TYR A 208 -3.22 -4.72 -23.59
C TYR A 208 -3.38 -3.81 -24.82
N SER A 209 -3.31 -4.39 -26.01
CA SER A 209 -3.77 -3.76 -27.26
C SER A 209 -4.72 -4.73 -27.98
N PRO A 210 -5.83 -4.25 -28.58
CA PRO A 210 -6.71 -5.11 -29.38
C PRO A 210 -6.01 -5.83 -30.54
N GLU A 211 -4.93 -5.25 -31.07
CA GLU A 211 -4.22 -5.78 -32.25
C GLU A 211 -3.19 -6.84 -31.87
N THR A 212 -2.47 -6.64 -30.75
CA THR A 212 -1.36 -7.52 -30.33
C THR A 212 -1.70 -8.42 -29.14
N GLY A 213 -2.84 -8.18 -28.50
CA GLY A 213 -3.27 -8.89 -27.29
C GLY A 213 -2.56 -8.40 -26.02
N TRP A 214 -2.51 -9.29 -25.03
CA TRP A 214 -1.87 -9.06 -23.73
C TRP A 214 -0.36 -9.25 -23.81
N ILE A 215 0.39 -8.29 -23.26
CA ILE A 215 1.83 -8.44 -23.03
C ILE A 215 2.01 -8.91 -21.59
N ILE A 216 2.52 -10.13 -21.41
CA ILE A 216 2.70 -10.80 -20.12
C ILE A 216 4.18 -11.09 -19.92
N GLU A 217 4.72 -10.75 -18.76
CA GLU A 217 6.12 -10.94 -18.39
C GLU A 217 6.25 -11.76 -17.11
N ASP A 218 7.33 -12.53 -17.01
CA ASP A 218 7.67 -13.34 -15.83
C ASP A 218 8.36 -12.47 -14.76
N VAL A 219 8.01 -12.69 -13.49
CA VAL A 219 8.61 -12.00 -12.33
C VAL A 219 9.53 -12.99 -11.60
N PRO A 220 10.85 -12.76 -11.56
CA PRO A 220 11.81 -13.67 -10.93
C PRO A 220 11.51 -13.94 -9.45
N GLU A 221 11.63 -15.18 -9.00
CA GLU A 221 11.32 -15.60 -7.61
C GLU A 221 12.25 -14.99 -6.53
N ALA A 222 13.41 -14.47 -6.91
CA ALA A 222 14.45 -13.96 -6.00
C ALA A 222 14.41 -12.44 -5.77
N GLU A 223 13.50 -11.72 -6.44
CA GLU A 223 13.32 -10.28 -6.29
C GLU A 223 11.94 -10.00 -5.70
N ASP A 224 11.86 -9.10 -4.71
CA ASP A 224 10.58 -8.43 -4.39
C ASP A 224 10.01 -7.81 -5.68
N PHE A 225 8.68 -7.66 -5.78
CA PHE A 225 8.10 -6.95 -6.92
C PHE A 225 8.83 -5.63 -7.14
N SER A 226 9.39 -5.44 -8.35
CA SER A 226 10.07 -4.18 -8.64
C SER A 226 9.11 -3.02 -8.39
N GLU A 227 9.62 -1.90 -7.89
CA GLU A 227 8.81 -0.69 -7.62
C GLU A 227 7.99 -0.25 -8.84
N GLU A 228 8.48 -0.61 -10.02
CA GLU A 228 7.89 -0.49 -11.34
C GLU A 228 6.59 -1.30 -11.48
N VAL A 229 6.64 -2.59 -11.12
CA VAL A 229 5.48 -3.51 -11.11
C VAL A 229 4.48 -3.10 -10.04
N VAL A 230 4.95 -2.68 -8.86
CA VAL A 230 4.11 -2.17 -7.77
C VAL A 230 3.33 -0.93 -8.24
N THR A 231 3.99 0.00 -8.92
CA THR A 231 3.35 1.24 -9.38
C THR A 231 2.41 1.02 -10.58
N LEU A 232 2.76 0.10 -11.48
CA LEU A 232 1.89 -0.34 -12.59
C LEU A 232 0.59 -0.97 -12.07
N ILE A 233 0.69 -1.83 -11.06
CA ILE A 233 -0.46 -2.55 -10.46
C ILE A 233 -1.30 -1.62 -9.58
N LEU A 234 -0.69 -0.69 -8.83
CA LEU A 234 -1.40 0.36 -8.08
C LEU A 234 -2.10 1.38 -8.99
N GLY A 235 -1.90 1.31 -10.31
CA GLY A 235 -2.69 2.02 -11.31
C GLY A 235 -2.47 3.53 -11.36
N SER A 236 -1.43 4.07 -10.70
CA SER A 236 -1.16 5.50 -10.81
C SER A 236 -0.49 5.81 -12.14
N ARG A 237 -1.21 6.50 -13.02
CA ARG A 237 -0.64 7.15 -14.22
C ARG A 237 0.20 8.39 -13.89
N LYS A 238 0.23 8.80 -12.61
CA LYS A 238 1.00 9.97 -12.17
C LYS A 238 2.45 9.57 -11.94
N PRO A 239 3.41 10.45 -12.25
CA PRO A 239 4.81 10.26 -11.88
C PRO A 239 4.96 10.08 -10.36
N VAL A 240 5.96 9.32 -9.93
CA VAL A 240 6.23 9.04 -8.51
C VAL A 240 7.15 10.12 -7.92
N LEU A 241 6.76 10.70 -6.79
CA LEU A 241 7.59 11.64 -6.03
C LEU A 241 7.99 10.98 -4.71
N PHE A 242 9.26 10.62 -4.59
CA PHE A 242 9.82 10.12 -3.34
C PHE A 242 10.15 11.29 -2.41
N VAL A 243 9.65 11.27 -1.18
CA VAL A 243 9.85 12.33 -0.19
C VAL A 243 10.42 11.78 1.11
N GLU A 244 11.06 12.64 1.90
CA GLU A 244 11.48 12.31 3.26
C GLU A 244 10.27 12.17 4.21
N GLY A 245 10.46 11.38 5.27
CA GLY A 245 9.47 11.11 6.31
C GLY A 245 8.95 9.68 6.32
N GLU A 246 8.12 9.39 7.33
CA GLU A 246 7.49 8.08 7.54
C GLU A 246 5.99 8.11 7.21
N GLN A 247 5.45 6.95 6.85
CA GLN A 247 4.05 6.78 6.48
C GLN A 247 3.11 7.23 7.61
N GLY A 248 2.19 8.13 7.31
CA GLY A 248 1.25 8.70 8.30
C GLY A 248 1.69 10.01 8.96
N SER A 249 2.88 10.53 8.63
CA SER A 249 3.29 11.88 9.04
C SER A 249 2.38 12.97 8.43
N LEU A 250 2.21 14.08 9.16
CA LEU A 250 1.52 15.29 8.69
C LEU A 250 2.18 15.83 7.40
N ASP A 251 3.49 15.68 7.31
CA ASP A 251 4.36 16.11 6.22
C ASP A 251 3.92 15.47 4.89
N ILE A 252 3.56 14.17 4.88
CA ILE A 252 3.04 13.50 3.67
C ILE A 252 1.73 14.10 3.20
N ALA A 253 0.82 14.42 4.12
CA ALA A 253 -0.45 15.03 3.75
C ALA A 253 -0.24 16.40 3.11
N PHE A 254 0.76 17.15 3.59
CA PHE A 254 1.19 18.42 3.02
C PHE A 254 1.84 18.24 1.64
N TYR A 255 2.78 17.32 1.48
CA TYR A 255 3.39 17.00 0.18
C TYR A 255 2.35 16.57 -0.86
N ARG A 256 1.39 15.70 -0.50
CA ARG A 256 0.29 15.28 -1.39
C ARG A 256 -0.58 16.43 -1.84
N ALA A 257 -0.78 17.43 -0.97
CA ALA A 257 -1.56 18.61 -1.28
C ALA A 257 -0.81 19.57 -2.22
N CYS A 258 0.51 19.69 -2.05
CA CYS A 258 1.38 20.54 -2.88
C CYS A 258 1.72 19.93 -4.25
N TYR A 259 1.70 18.59 -4.37
CA TYR A 259 2.01 17.88 -5.60
C TYR A 259 0.84 16.99 -6.07
N PRO A 260 -0.33 17.57 -6.39
CA PRO A 260 -1.52 16.79 -6.77
C PRO A 260 -1.33 15.99 -8.06
N GLY A 261 -0.38 16.39 -8.92
CA GLY A 261 0.00 15.70 -10.14
C GLY A 261 0.91 14.48 -9.94
N TRP A 262 1.34 14.19 -8.71
CA TRP A 262 2.31 13.14 -8.39
C TRP A 262 1.72 12.09 -7.44
N THR A 263 2.26 10.87 -7.48
CA THR A 263 2.10 9.88 -6.41
C THR A 263 3.21 10.08 -5.40
N VAL A 264 2.89 10.68 -4.24
CA VAL A 264 3.85 10.94 -3.17
C VAL A 264 4.08 9.69 -2.31
N ILE A 265 5.32 9.21 -2.26
CA ILE A 265 5.75 8.03 -1.50
C ILE A 265 6.84 8.43 -0.49
N PRO A 266 6.62 8.26 0.82
CA PRO A 266 7.65 8.50 1.84
C PRO A 266 8.72 7.40 1.82
N ARG A 267 10.00 7.75 2.03
CA ARG A 267 11.12 6.79 2.06
C ARG A 267 11.98 6.86 3.32
N GLY A 268 11.50 7.47 4.40
CA GLY A 268 12.32 7.70 5.59
C GLY A 268 13.30 8.84 5.33
N GLY A 269 14.60 8.62 5.50
CA GLY A 269 15.61 9.67 5.32
C GLY A 269 16.04 9.91 3.87
N CYS A 270 16.70 11.05 3.64
CA CYS A 270 17.31 11.45 2.37
C CYS A 270 18.03 10.33 1.60
N GLY A 271 18.84 9.50 2.27
CA GLY A 271 19.61 8.43 1.61
C GLY A 271 18.73 7.42 0.87
N SER A 272 17.59 7.06 1.47
CA SER A 272 16.61 6.15 0.87
C SER A 272 15.86 6.79 -0.29
N VAL A 273 15.57 8.10 -0.21
CA VAL A 273 14.98 8.87 -1.32
C VAL A 273 15.92 8.85 -2.53
N ILE A 274 17.20 9.19 -2.33
CA ILE A 274 18.21 9.19 -3.40
C ILE A 274 18.34 7.79 -4.01
N HIS A 275 18.43 6.75 -3.18
CA HIS A 275 18.55 5.38 -3.65
C HIS A 275 17.35 4.96 -4.51
N SER A 276 16.12 5.25 -4.05
CA SER A 276 14.88 4.91 -4.77
C SER A 276 14.84 5.59 -6.14
N VAL A 277 15.14 6.89 -6.20
CA VAL A 277 15.15 7.65 -7.45
C VAL A 277 16.23 7.12 -8.40
N ALA A 278 17.45 6.90 -7.90
CA ALA A 278 18.56 6.41 -8.72
C ALA A 278 18.27 5.02 -9.29
N THR A 279 17.71 4.11 -8.50
CA THR A 279 17.33 2.76 -8.95
C THR A 279 16.24 2.82 -10.01
N MET A 280 15.16 3.55 -9.76
CA MET A 280 14.03 3.69 -10.69
C MET A 280 14.45 4.33 -12.03
N ARG A 281 15.28 5.37 -12.00
CA ARG A 281 15.75 6.04 -13.22
C ARG A 281 16.73 5.21 -14.03
N ARG A 282 17.62 4.43 -13.38
CA ARG A 282 18.50 3.48 -14.10
C ARG A 282 17.71 2.44 -14.88
N ASN A 283 16.56 2.07 -14.36
CA ASN A 283 15.69 1.09 -15.00
C ASN A 283 14.61 1.72 -15.90
N ALA A 284 14.69 3.01 -16.22
CA ALA A 284 13.70 3.70 -17.05
C ALA A 284 13.45 3.05 -18.43
N ALA A 285 14.40 2.29 -18.97
CA ALA A 285 14.21 1.51 -20.19
C ALA A 285 13.17 0.38 -20.06
N PHE A 286 12.94 -0.09 -18.82
CA PHE A 286 12.01 -1.15 -18.49
C PHE A 286 10.71 -0.63 -17.88
N THR A 287 10.57 0.69 -17.67
CA THR A 287 9.38 1.31 -17.07
C THR A 287 8.77 2.39 -17.96
N ARG A 288 7.47 2.63 -17.79
CA ARG A 288 6.79 3.84 -18.32
C ARG A 288 6.59 4.90 -17.22
N ILE A 289 7.15 4.65 -16.04
CA ILE A 289 6.89 5.43 -14.83
C ILE A 289 8.10 6.31 -14.59
N THR A 290 7.86 7.60 -14.68
CA THR A 290 8.83 8.63 -14.36
C THR A 290 8.81 8.93 -12.87
N CYS A 291 9.98 9.18 -12.28
CA CYS A 291 10.08 9.49 -10.86
C CYS A 291 11.02 10.67 -10.57
N ALA A 292 10.81 11.32 -9.43
CA ALA A 292 11.69 12.33 -8.89
C ALA A 292 11.80 12.18 -7.37
N GLY A 293 12.83 12.79 -6.78
CA GLY A 293 12.98 12.89 -5.33
C GLY A 293 12.82 14.32 -4.86
N LEU A 294 12.35 14.49 -3.63
CA LEU A 294 12.36 15.75 -2.92
C LEU A 294 12.90 15.53 -1.51
N VAL A 295 13.94 16.29 -1.17
CA VAL A 295 14.68 16.17 0.10
C VAL A 295 14.79 17.52 0.79
N ASP A 296 15.00 17.49 2.10
CA ASP A 296 15.25 18.69 2.90
C ASP A 296 16.61 19.32 2.54
N ALA A 297 16.78 20.60 2.89
CA ALA A 297 18.00 21.35 2.53
C ALA A 297 19.27 20.80 3.19
N ASP A 298 19.13 20.22 4.39
CA ASP A 298 20.06 19.28 5.01
C ASP A 298 21.55 19.67 4.94
N ALA A 299 21.87 20.96 5.09
CA ALA A 299 23.25 21.46 5.11
C ALA A 299 24.07 21.20 3.82
N ARG A 300 23.41 21.22 2.66
CA ARG A 300 24.03 20.94 1.36
C ARG A 300 24.80 22.12 0.77
N ASP A 301 25.95 21.84 0.18
CA ASP A 301 26.72 22.81 -0.61
C ASP A 301 26.30 22.81 -2.10
N THR A 302 26.85 23.72 -2.90
CA THR A 302 26.52 23.83 -4.33
C THR A 302 26.86 22.57 -5.13
N SER A 303 27.90 21.84 -4.75
CA SER A 303 28.26 20.57 -5.40
C SER A 303 27.24 19.48 -5.09
N ASP A 304 26.69 19.46 -3.87
CA ASP A 304 25.64 18.55 -3.43
C ASP A 304 24.36 18.79 -4.21
N LEU A 305 23.95 20.06 -4.34
CA LEU A 305 22.77 20.44 -5.12
C LEU A 305 22.90 20.01 -6.59
N THR A 306 24.08 20.19 -7.17
CA THR A 306 24.36 19.80 -8.56
C THR A 306 24.28 18.28 -8.74
N TYR A 307 24.87 17.52 -7.82
CA TYR A 307 24.80 16.05 -7.84
C TYR A 307 23.35 15.56 -7.72
N LEU A 308 22.58 16.07 -6.76
CA LEU A 308 21.19 15.65 -6.54
C LEU A 308 20.32 15.96 -7.75
N ALA A 309 20.48 17.15 -8.34
CA ALA A 309 19.79 17.51 -9.56
C ALA A 309 20.12 16.53 -10.70
N SER A 310 21.38 16.10 -10.83
CA SER A 310 21.82 15.14 -11.86
C SER A 310 21.17 13.75 -11.72
N VAL A 311 20.87 13.33 -10.48
CA VAL A 311 20.18 12.06 -10.21
C VAL A 311 18.66 12.19 -10.11
N GLY A 312 18.09 13.37 -10.30
CA GLY A 312 16.64 13.57 -10.28
C GLY A 312 16.03 13.93 -8.93
N VAL A 313 16.84 14.41 -8.00
CA VAL A 313 16.42 14.78 -6.65
C VAL A 313 16.48 16.30 -6.51
N SER A 314 15.34 16.90 -6.21
CA SER A 314 15.21 18.32 -5.88
C SER A 314 15.36 18.55 -4.38
N VAL A 315 15.81 19.75 -4.00
CA VAL A 315 16.03 20.14 -2.62
C VAL A 315 15.08 21.29 -2.27
N LEU A 316 14.49 21.27 -1.07
CA LEU A 316 13.65 22.37 -0.60
C LEU A 316 14.43 23.69 -0.51
N PRO A 317 13.80 24.84 -0.79
CA PRO A 317 14.41 26.17 -0.62
C PRO A 317 14.51 26.59 0.85
N VAL A 318 13.91 25.82 1.75
CA VAL A 318 13.85 26.03 3.19
C VAL A 318 14.40 24.81 3.92
N ALA A 319 14.86 24.99 5.16
CA ALA A 319 15.47 23.91 5.95
C ALA A 319 14.53 22.71 6.14
N GLU A 320 13.25 22.98 6.37
CA GLU A 320 12.19 21.96 6.57
C GLU A 320 10.90 22.41 5.88
N ILE A 321 10.04 21.47 5.51
CA ILE A 321 8.82 21.77 4.75
C ILE A 321 7.87 22.75 5.47
N GLU A 322 7.80 22.72 6.80
CA GLU A 322 6.96 23.61 7.59
C GLU A 322 7.40 25.08 7.52
N ASN A 323 8.69 25.32 7.28
CA ASN A 323 9.23 26.67 7.15
C ASN A 323 8.63 27.41 5.93
N LEU A 324 8.07 26.69 4.95
CA LEU A 324 7.34 27.30 3.84
C LEU A 324 6.18 28.17 4.32
N LEU A 325 5.54 27.83 5.44
CA LEU A 325 4.40 28.58 5.99
C LEU A 325 4.80 29.99 6.45
N LEU A 326 6.09 30.20 6.73
CA LEU A 326 6.64 31.48 7.18
C LEU A 326 7.18 32.33 6.02
N LEU A 327 7.29 31.80 4.80
CA LEU A 327 7.72 32.60 3.65
C LEU A 327 6.73 33.76 3.40
N PRO A 328 7.21 34.97 3.03
CA PRO A 328 6.36 36.15 2.92
C PRO A 328 5.16 35.98 1.98
N THR A 329 5.32 35.26 0.87
CA THR A 329 4.24 34.97 -0.09
C THR A 329 3.18 34.04 0.48
N VAL A 330 3.60 32.98 1.19
CA VAL A 330 2.71 31.96 1.75
C VAL A 330 1.98 32.51 2.99
N SER A 331 2.72 33.10 3.93
CA SER A 331 2.15 33.69 5.15
C SER A 331 1.14 34.80 4.86
N ARG A 332 1.40 35.63 3.85
CA ARG A 332 0.46 36.65 3.35
C ARG A 332 -0.84 36.03 2.87
N THR A 333 -0.76 34.95 2.08
CA THR A 333 -1.95 34.24 1.60
C THR A 333 -2.72 33.58 2.73
N ILE A 334 -2.03 33.02 3.74
CA ILE A 334 -2.67 32.47 4.94
C ILE A 334 -3.46 33.56 5.67
N LEU A 335 -2.86 34.73 5.89
CA LEU A 335 -3.53 35.86 6.56
C LEU A 335 -4.72 36.36 5.75
N ALA A 336 -4.59 36.51 4.43
CA ALA A 336 -5.69 36.90 3.56
C ALA A 336 -6.86 35.90 3.57
N LYS A 337 -6.59 34.60 3.71
CA LYS A 337 -7.63 33.57 3.90
C LYS A 337 -8.29 33.58 5.28
N ASN A 338 -7.68 34.26 6.25
CA ASN A 338 -8.23 34.50 7.58
C ASN A 338 -8.83 35.92 7.69
N ASP A 339 -9.23 36.50 6.56
CA ASP A 339 -9.90 37.80 6.42
C ASP A 339 -9.08 39.03 6.88
N TYR A 340 -7.76 38.88 7.08
CA TYR A 340 -6.88 40.03 7.30
C TYR A 340 -6.62 40.78 6.00
N THR A 341 -6.68 42.10 6.03
CA THR A 341 -6.46 42.96 4.85
C THR A 341 -5.69 44.24 5.21
N GLY A 342 -5.12 44.90 4.20
CA GLY A 342 -4.49 46.22 4.34
C GLY A 342 -3.41 46.27 5.43
N ALA A 343 -3.47 47.30 6.27
CA ALA A 343 -2.48 47.56 7.32
C ALA A 343 -2.43 46.47 8.41
N GLU A 344 -3.56 45.83 8.72
CA GLU A 344 -3.61 44.76 9.74
C GLU A 344 -2.83 43.52 9.29
N LEU A 345 -2.94 43.18 8.00
CA LEU A 345 -2.18 42.08 7.41
C LEU A 345 -0.67 42.37 7.47
N GLU A 346 -0.23 43.56 7.08
CA GLU A 346 1.19 43.94 7.14
C GLU A 346 1.72 43.94 8.58
N ALA A 347 0.92 44.43 9.54
CA ALA A 347 1.30 44.41 10.95
C ALA A 347 1.50 42.97 11.47
N LYS A 348 0.61 42.04 11.10
CA LYS A 348 0.75 40.62 11.47
C LYS A 348 1.95 39.94 10.79
N LEU A 349 2.22 40.24 9.52
CA LEU A 349 3.41 39.75 8.84
C LEU A 349 4.69 40.23 9.54
N ALA A 350 4.74 41.51 9.89
CA ALA A 350 5.87 42.10 10.62
C ALA A 350 6.02 41.46 12.02
N GLU A 351 4.92 41.19 12.72
CA GLU A 351 4.94 40.50 14.02
C GLU A 351 5.52 39.08 13.92
N VAL A 352 5.05 38.28 12.95
CA VAL A 352 5.54 36.91 12.74
C VAL A 352 7.01 36.92 12.32
N LYS A 353 7.39 37.80 11.39
CA LYS A 353 8.79 38.00 10.97
C LYS A 353 9.67 38.37 12.17
N ALA A 354 9.27 39.34 12.97
CA ALA A 354 9.99 39.77 14.17
C ALA A 354 10.11 38.64 15.20
N ALA A 355 9.09 37.78 15.34
CA ALA A 355 9.15 36.64 16.24
C ALA A 355 10.17 35.58 15.79
N VAL A 356 10.29 35.31 14.48
CA VAL A 356 11.32 34.41 13.94
C VAL A 356 12.71 34.99 14.20
N PHE A 357 12.93 36.27 13.91
CA PHE A 357 14.21 36.92 14.18
C PHE A 357 14.53 37.00 15.68
N ALA A 358 13.54 37.18 16.54
CA ALA A 358 13.73 37.16 17.98
C ALA A 358 14.21 35.78 18.45
N ASP A 359 13.64 34.69 17.93
CA ASP A 359 14.09 33.33 18.22
C ASP A 359 15.54 33.10 17.72
N ALA A 360 15.87 33.61 16.53
CA ALA A 360 17.20 33.51 15.92
C ALA A 360 18.26 34.45 16.54
N LYS A 361 17.87 35.40 17.40
CA LYS A 361 18.79 36.24 18.18
C LYS A 361 19.20 35.61 19.52
N VAL A 362 18.53 34.55 19.94
CA VAL A 362 18.85 33.86 21.20
C VAL A 362 20.09 32.97 20.97
N PRO A 363 21.23 33.21 21.66
CA PRO A 363 22.47 32.48 21.39
C PRO A 363 22.34 30.96 21.55
N LYS A 364 21.51 30.51 22.51
CA LYS A 364 21.25 29.08 22.71
C LYS A 364 20.59 28.43 21.48
N ASN A 365 19.62 29.12 20.87
CA ASN A 365 18.89 28.58 19.72
C ASN A 365 19.79 28.50 18.49
N VAL A 366 20.58 29.55 18.23
CA VAL A 366 21.59 29.56 17.16
C VAL A 366 22.56 28.41 17.34
N ASN A 367 23.08 28.21 18.55
CA ASN A 367 24.00 27.11 18.84
C ASN A 367 23.36 25.73 18.58
N GLU A 368 22.07 25.53 18.89
CA GLU A 368 21.38 24.28 18.56
C GLU A 368 21.34 24.02 17.04
N VAL A 369 21.03 25.03 16.24
CA VAL A 369 21.02 24.96 14.77
C VAL A 369 22.42 24.70 14.21
N VAL A 370 23.42 25.44 14.68
CA VAL A 370 24.83 25.32 14.26
C VAL A 370 25.36 23.91 14.56
N LEU A 371 25.07 23.37 15.75
CA LEU A 371 25.45 22.00 16.11
C LEU A 371 24.75 20.96 15.24
N GLY A 372 23.46 21.13 14.97
CA GLY A 372 22.69 20.27 14.06
C GLY A 372 23.30 20.23 12.66
N TYR A 373 23.61 21.42 12.13
CA TYR A 373 24.27 21.58 10.84
C TYR A 373 25.65 20.89 10.80
N CYS A 374 26.49 21.14 11.80
CA CYS A 374 27.82 20.54 11.89
C CYS A 374 27.74 19.00 11.91
N ARG A 375 26.81 18.42 12.69
CA ARG A 375 26.61 16.97 12.75
C ARG A 375 26.22 16.39 11.38
N ARG A 376 25.22 16.98 10.72
CA ARG A 376 24.79 16.55 9.37
C ARG A 376 25.93 16.64 8.36
N ARG A 377 26.72 17.72 8.40
CA ARG A 377 27.86 17.90 7.49
C ARG A 377 28.97 16.87 7.74
N ILE A 378 29.26 16.56 8.99
CA ILE A 378 30.19 15.48 9.37
C ILE A 378 29.70 14.14 8.83
N ASP A 379 28.44 13.79 9.09
CA ASP A 379 27.87 12.52 8.65
C ASP A 379 27.88 12.39 7.11
N GLN A 380 27.56 13.46 6.39
CA GLN A 380 27.59 13.47 4.92
C GLN A 380 29.01 13.33 4.38
N MET A 381 29.99 14.03 4.96
CA MET A 381 31.38 13.91 4.54
C MET A 381 31.90 12.50 4.80
N LEU A 382 31.68 11.94 5.99
CA LEU A 382 32.10 10.59 6.33
C LEU A 382 31.49 9.52 5.41
N LYS A 383 30.24 9.69 4.97
CA LYS A 383 29.59 8.78 4.01
C LYS A 383 30.16 8.85 2.60
N ARG A 384 30.89 9.92 2.24
CA ARG A 384 31.51 10.11 0.92
C ARG A 384 32.94 9.62 0.85
N ILE A 385 33.59 9.50 1.98
CA ILE A 385 34.96 9.02 2.05
C ILE A 385 34.97 7.56 1.60
N ASP A 386 35.60 7.31 0.46
CA ASP A 386 35.87 5.97 -0.04
C ASP A 386 37.35 5.64 0.18
N PHE A 387 37.60 4.46 0.73
CA PHE A 387 38.92 3.91 1.00
C PHE A 387 39.20 2.63 0.20
N SER A 388 38.44 2.40 -0.88
CA SER A 388 38.54 1.19 -1.70
C SER A 388 39.80 1.16 -2.58
N ALA A 389 40.50 2.28 -2.76
CA ALA A 389 41.65 2.41 -3.65
C ALA A 389 43.00 2.08 -2.97
N GLU A 390 43.05 2.14 -1.64
CA GLU A 390 44.25 2.00 -0.82
C GLU A 390 44.65 0.53 -0.68
N LYS A 391 45.90 0.21 -1.02
CA LYS A 391 46.42 -1.18 -1.08
C LYS A 391 47.29 -1.57 0.11
N SER A 392 47.54 -0.65 1.04
CA SER A 392 48.34 -0.90 2.24
C SER A 392 47.77 -0.16 3.45
N VAL A 393 48.09 -0.67 4.65
CA VAL A 393 47.67 -0.06 5.92
C VAL A 393 48.27 1.34 6.09
N GLY A 394 49.48 1.58 5.58
CA GLY A 394 50.12 2.90 5.65
C GLY A 394 49.45 3.94 4.73
N ASP A 395 49.06 3.53 3.53
CA ASP A 395 48.35 4.41 2.58
C ASP A 395 46.94 4.73 3.11
N LEU A 396 46.26 3.73 3.67
CA LEU A 396 44.96 3.90 4.30
C LEU A 396 45.01 4.90 5.47
N ALA A 397 46.00 4.77 6.36
CA ALA A 397 46.18 5.70 7.48
C ALA A 397 46.45 7.14 7.01
N THR A 398 47.24 7.31 5.94
CA THR A 398 47.53 8.62 5.35
C THR A 398 46.30 9.24 4.70
N SER A 399 45.55 8.45 3.93
CA SER A 399 44.31 8.90 3.27
C SER A 399 43.25 9.28 4.30
N TYR A 400 43.05 8.47 5.34
CA TYR A 400 42.16 8.77 6.45
C TYR A 400 42.51 10.09 7.14
N ALA A 401 43.79 10.28 7.51
CA ALA A 401 44.25 11.51 8.17
C ALA A 401 44.07 12.75 7.28
N THR A 402 44.28 12.62 5.97
CA THR A 402 44.11 13.71 5.00
C THR A 402 42.64 14.09 4.84
N GLN A 403 41.77 13.10 4.63
CA GLN A 403 40.35 13.33 4.37
C GLN A 403 39.60 13.81 5.62
N THR A 404 39.97 13.32 6.81
CA THR A 404 39.42 13.81 8.08
C THR A 404 40.03 15.12 8.53
N GLY A 405 41.31 15.39 8.22
CA GLY A 405 41.98 16.66 8.52
C GLY A 405 41.42 17.85 7.75
N ALA A 406 40.78 17.60 6.59
CA ALA A 406 40.05 18.62 5.84
C ALA A 406 38.75 19.07 6.54
N LEU A 407 38.25 18.30 7.51
CA LEU A 407 37.03 18.60 8.24
C LEU A 407 37.31 19.57 9.40
N ASN A 408 37.06 20.86 9.15
CA ASN A 408 37.21 21.90 10.17
C ASN A 408 35.84 22.29 10.75
N VAL A 409 35.47 21.67 11.88
CA VAL A 409 34.18 21.92 12.56
C VAL A 409 34.02 23.37 12.98
N THR A 410 35.08 24.02 13.47
CA THR A 410 35.00 25.41 13.92
C THR A 410 34.81 26.38 12.75
N ALA A 411 35.43 26.10 11.60
CA ALA A 411 35.19 26.87 10.37
C ALA A 411 33.76 26.67 9.83
N ILE A 412 33.23 25.44 9.86
CA ILE A 412 31.84 25.16 9.46
C ILE A 412 30.86 25.91 10.38
N ALA A 413 31.09 25.85 11.69
CA ALA A 413 30.26 26.56 12.67
C ALA A 413 30.28 28.07 12.43
N ALA A 414 31.48 28.67 12.27
CA ALA A 414 31.63 30.10 12.01
C ALA A 414 30.93 30.54 10.72
N ALA A 415 30.98 29.74 9.66
CA ALA A 415 30.31 30.04 8.41
C ALA A 415 28.77 30.09 8.59
N ILE A 416 28.18 29.17 9.34
CA ILE A 416 26.74 29.16 9.59
C ILE A 416 26.31 30.28 10.54
N GLU A 417 27.09 30.54 11.58
CA GLU A 417 26.86 31.70 12.46
C GLU A 417 26.89 33.00 11.65
N GLN A 418 27.82 33.13 10.70
CA GLN A 418 27.89 34.29 9.81
C GLN A 418 26.65 34.40 8.91
N ILE A 419 26.21 33.32 8.27
CA ILE A 419 25.01 33.37 7.41
C ILE A 419 23.76 33.76 8.21
N ILE A 420 23.60 33.22 9.43
CA ILE A 420 22.49 33.59 10.31
C ILE A 420 22.59 35.07 10.70
N ALA A 421 23.78 35.55 11.06
CA ALA A 421 23.99 36.95 11.45
C ALA A 421 23.73 37.91 10.28
N GLU A 422 24.18 37.58 9.07
CA GLU A 422 23.93 38.34 7.84
C GLU A 422 22.44 38.39 7.51
N ALA A 423 21.74 37.24 7.54
CA ALA A 423 20.29 37.21 7.32
C ALA A 423 19.50 38.04 8.34
N ILE A 424 19.95 38.10 9.60
CA ILE A 424 19.39 38.98 10.63
C ILE A 424 19.68 40.46 10.34
N ALA A 425 20.90 40.79 9.91
CA ALA A 425 21.33 42.15 9.64
C ALA A 425 20.62 42.75 8.41
N ASP A 426 20.44 41.94 7.37
CA ASP A 426 19.81 42.31 6.11
C ASP A 426 18.27 42.22 6.15
N ASP A 427 17.71 41.77 7.29
CA ASP A 427 16.27 41.56 7.48
C ASP A 427 15.67 40.56 6.44
N ASP A 428 16.49 39.59 6.02
CA ASP A 428 16.19 38.57 5.00
C ASP A 428 15.65 37.28 5.63
N LEU A 429 14.32 37.22 5.76
CA LEU A 429 13.63 36.07 6.30
C LEU A 429 13.80 34.79 5.43
N PRO A 430 13.64 34.84 4.09
CA PRO A 430 13.94 33.69 3.23
C PRO A 430 15.33 33.10 3.43
N ALA A 431 16.38 33.93 3.49
CA ALA A 431 17.75 33.45 3.71
C ALA A 431 17.91 32.75 5.07
N LEU A 432 17.27 33.28 6.11
CA LEU A 432 17.26 32.63 7.43
C LEU A 432 16.54 31.27 7.40
N LEU A 433 15.34 31.21 6.80
CA LEU A 433 14.53 29.98 6.74
C LEU A 433 15.17 28.85 5.91
N ALA A 434 16.12 29.18 5.03
CA ALA A 434 16.92 28.21 4.28
C ALA A 434 17.81 27.33 5.16
N ILE A 435 18.24 27.82 6.32
CA ILE A 435 19.22 27.14 7.20
C ILE A 435 18.67 26.88 8.61
N TYR A 436 17.66 27.62 9.04
CA TYR A 436 17.14 27.58 10.41
C TYR A 436 16.15 26.41 10.63
N ASP A 437 16.63 25.29 11.17
CA ASP A 437 15.92 23.99 11.30
C ASP A 437 15.18 23.80 12.63
N ARG A 438 14.48 24.84 13.10
CA ARG A 438 13.78 24.85 14.39
C ARG A 438 12.31 24.43 14.25
N LYS A 439 12.06 23.18 13.86
CA LYS A 439 10.71 22.62 13.57
C LYS A 439 9.59 23.09 14.49
N LYS A 440 9.65 22.72 15.78
CA LYS A 440 8.56 22.97 16.74
C LYS A 440 8.36 24.47 17.04
N PRO A 441 9.41 25.26 17.35
CA PRO A 441 9.25 26.70 17.57
C PRO A 441 8.75 27.46 16.34
N LEU A 442 9.28 27.15 15.16
CA LEU A 442 8.86 27.83 13.93
C LEU A 442 7.41 27.50 13.58
N LEU A 443 6.98 26.25 13.75
CA LEU A 443 5.58 25.88 13.59
C LEU A 443 4.67 26.59 14.60
N ALA A 444 5.13 26.79 15.84
CA ALA A 444 4.40 27.57 16.85
C ALA A 444 4.31 29.06 16.51
N ILE A 445 5.34 29.63 15.88
CA ILE A 445 5.32 31.00 15.36
C ILE A 445 4.37 31.09 14.15
N ALA A 446 4.44 30.13 13.22
CA ALA A 446 3.55 30.05 12.06
C ALA A 446 2.08 29.94 12.48
N ALA A 447 1.80 29.22 13.57
CA ALA A 447 0.44 29.11 14.10
C ALA A 447 -0.19 30.46 14.47
N ARG A 448 0.60 31.51 14.76
CA ARG A 448 0.10 32.88 15.04
C ARG A 448 -0.53 33.57 13.83
N LEU A 449 -0.30 33.04 12.61
CA LEU A 449 -0.99 33.47 11.39
C LEU A 449 -2.50 33.17 11.45
N ARG A 450 -2.94 32.35 12.41
CA ARG A 450 -4.34 32.03 12.67
C ARG A 450 -4.60 32.03 14.19
N THR A 451 -5.86 32.20 14.59
CA THR A 451 -6.25 31.97 15.98
C THR A 451 -6.42 30.47 16.23
N GLY A 452 -5.75 29.92 17.24
CA GLY A 452 -5.92 28.52 17.65
C GLY A 452 -4.62 27.87 18.15
N SER A 453 -4.73 26.60 18.52
CA SER A 453 -3.58 25.76 18.84
C SER A 453 -2.78 25.37 17.59
N VAL A 454 -1.52 24.95 17.77
CA VAL A 454 -0.68 24.45 16.67
C VAL A 454 -1.35 23.32 15.89
N ASN A 455 -2.01 22.39 16.59
CA ASN A 455 -2.69 21.26 15.96
C ASN A 455 -3.88 21.71 15.09
N GLU A 456 -4.66 22.68 15.56
CA GLU A 456 -5.77 23.24 14.79
C GLU A 456 -5.28 24.00 13.56
N PHE A 457 -4.16 24.74 13.71
CA PHE A 457 -3.52 25.43 12.61
C PHE A 457 -3.04 24.44 11.54
N THR A 458 -2.30 23.41 11.90
CA THR A 458 -1.79 22.41 10.94
C THR A 458 -2.94 21.69 10.23
N ALA A 459 -3.98 21.26 10.97
CA ALA A 459 -5.15 20.62 10.36
C ALA A 459 -5.94 21.57 9.44
N TRP A 460 -5.96 22.87 9.74
CA TRP A 460 -6.56 23.87 8.86
C TRP A 460 -5.73 24.10 7.60
N VAL A 461 -4.41 24.24 7.72
CA VAL A 461 -3.50 24.43 6.58
C VAL A 461 -3.63 23.27 5.60
N THR A 462 -3.59 22.02 6.08
CA THR A 462 -3.74 20.84 5.22
C THR A 462 -5.06 20.86 4.43
N ARG A 463 -6.17 21.24 5.08
CA ARG A 463 -7.47 21.39 4.40
C ARG A 463 -7.48 22.57 3.41
N ALA A 464 -6.85 23.68 3.77
CA ALA A 464 -6.78 24.88 2.95
C ALA A 464 -5.97 24.66 1.67
N VAL A 465 -4.88 23.89 1.73
CA VAL A 465 -4.09 23.51 0.54
C VAL A 465 -4.86 22.51 -0.35
N GLN A 466 -5.65 21.62 0.24
CA GLN A 466 -6.46 20.63 -0.49
C GLN A 466 -7.79 21.16 -1.04
N SER A 467 -8.15 22.41 -0.72
CA SER A 467 -9.43 23.00 -1.13
C SER A 467 -9.52 23.07 -2.66
N LYS A 468 -10.64 22.58 -3.22
CA LYS A 468 -10.93 22.71 -4.67
C LYS A 468 -11.52 24.07 -5.04
N ASP A 469 -12.11 24.76 -4.07
CA ASP A 469 -12.86 26.01 -4.29
C ASP A 469 -11.98 27.26 -4.16
N ASP A 470 -10.81 27.15 -3.51
CA ASP A 470 -9.86 28.27 -3.34
C ASP A 470 -8.43 27.74 -3.25
N ASP A 471 -7.71 27.83 -4.36
CA ASP A 471 -6.37 27.30 -4.57
C ASP A 471 -5.25 28.33 -4.37
N ARG A 472 -5.57 29.56 -3.93
CA ARG A 472 -4.57 30.64 -3.74
C ARG A 472 -3.41 30.22 -2.84
N LEU A 473 -3.70 29.48 -1.76
CA LEU A 473 -2.65 28.99 -0.85
C LEU A 473 -1.77 27.91 -1.52
N ARG A 474 -2.39 27.00 -2.27
CA ARG A 474 -1.67 25.99 -3.04
C ARG A 474 -0.77 26.65 -4.08
N MET A 475 -1.28 27.61 -4.85
CA MET A 475 -0.49 28.36 -5.84
C MET A 475 0.68 29.12 -5.20
N ALA A 476 0.46 29.74 -4.04
CA ALA A 476 1.52 30.45 -3.32
C ALA A 476 2.65 29.52 -2.87
N ILE A 477 2.31 28.28 -2.47
CA ILE A 477 3.27 27.25 -2.09
C ILE A 477 3.96 26.65 -3.33
N GLU A 478 3.21 26.35 -4.40
CA GLU A 478 3.75 25.87 -5.67
C GLU A 478 4.75 26.85 -6.30
N ALA A 479 4.54 28.16 -6.12
CA ALA A 479 5.45 29.19 -6.64
C ALA A 479 6.82 29.23 -5.94
N VAL A 480 6.92 28.69 -4.72
CA VAL A 480 8.19 28.63 -3.96
C VAL A 480 8.81 27.24 -3.96
N LEU A 481 8.00 26.20 -4.20
CA LEU A 481 8.47 24.82 -4.23
C LEU A 481 9.26 24.51 -5.51
N PRO A 482 10.25 23.59 -5.44
CA PRO A 482 10.91 23.09 -6.65
C PRO A 482 9.87 22.40 -7.54
N THR A 483 10.07 22.46 -8.85
CA THR A 483 9.32 21.65 -9.82
C THR A 483 10.13 20.39 -10.10
N PRO A 484 9.79 19.22 -9.49
CA PRO A 484 10.55 18.00 -9.70
C PRO A 484 10.45 17.60 -11.17
N SER A 485 11.57 17.26 -11.80
CA SER A 485 11.58 16.83 -13.19
C SER A 485 11.16 15.36 -13.26
N ALA A 486 10.07 15.06 -13.94
CA ALA A 486 9.62 13.70 -14.21
C ALA A 486 10.38 13.06 -15.39
N ALA A 487 11.66 13.39 -15.61
CA ALA A 487 12.45 12.78 -16.69
C ALA A 487 12.83 11.33 -16.38
#